data_AF-A0A3B9BES2-F1
#
_entry.id   AF-A0A3B9BES2-F1
#
_cell.length_a   1.000
_cell.length_b   1.000
_cell.length_c   1.000
_cell.angle_alpha   90.00
_cell.angle_beta   90.00
_cell.angle_gamma   90.00
#
_symmetry.space_group_name_H-M   'P 1'
#
loop_
_entity.id
_entity.type
_entity.pdbx_description
1 polymer ?
#
loop_
_entity_poly.entity_id
_entity_poly.type
_entity_poly.pdbx_seq_one_letter_code
_entity_poly.pdbx_strand_id
1 'polypeptide(L)'
;MKVSGLGHFPLGTPVPQKEHAVCVSLPTFDDIVGYEEKKPEILKKLHSGYPRFVRHRKVQELAEFWNQTHSLLGKDLFFFPNARDWDFAQKTNVLSDPCIEEVEDYLIVGLPTDSSGSDRLSKFLQHTGCGLSSRHAEKILEALGQTVLTESITPNVDAEKEIKKIISEAHGPNIKDEDVMITASGANAFTSVFRSALELSRNKDKQIWIRIGWLYLDTIEVMNLLCEPQGKIIELLTPEEFETIETVFEQYGSQIAGVVTEFPSNPLMHSCNLEKVRELTNRHDALLIVDPTMASPKNANVSGYGDVVINSL
;
A
#
# COMPACT_ATOMS: atom_id res chain seq x y z
N MET A 1 15.60 21.28 -14.65
CA MET A 1 15.86 22.35 -13.66
C MET A 1 16.04 21.66 -12.31
N LYS A 2 17.21 21.74 -11.65
CA LYS A 2 17.37 21.20 -10.28
C LYS A 2 16.54 22.09 -9.36
N VAL A 3 15.37 21.62 -8.95
CA VAL A 3 14.58 22.31 -7.92
C VAL A 3 15.37 22.14 -6.62
N SER A 4 15.92 23.23 -6.08
CA SER A 4 16.56 23.14 -4.77
C SER A 4 15.48 22.77 -3.75
N GLY A 5 15.65 21.68 -3.01
CA GLY A 5 14.69 21.22 -1.99
C GLY A 5 14.56 22.16 -0.76
N LEU A 6 15.16 23.35 -0.81
CA LEU A 6 15.23 24.33 0.27
C LEU A 6 14.35 25.58 0.01
N GLY A 7 13.37 25.49 -0.90
CA GLY A 7 12.41 26.57 -1.15
C GLY A 7 11.30 26.64 -0.10
N HIS A 8 10.76 27.83 0.15
CA HIS A 8 9.52 27.97 0.90
C HIS A 8 8.34 27.58 0.00
N PHE A 9 7.59 26.57 0.40
CA PHE A 9 6.37 26.13 -0.27
C PHE A 9 5.17 26.53 0.60
N PRO A 10 4.17 27.24 0.06
CA PRO A 10 2.96 27.55 0.82
C PRO A 10 2.24 26.29 1.31
N LEU A 11 1.54 26.40 2.44
CA LEU A 11 0.71 25.32 2.99
C LEU A 11 -0.22 24.73 1.91
N GLY A 12 -0.20 23.40 1.78
CA GLY A 12 -1.03 22.66 0.84
C GLY A 12 -0.46 22.56 -0.58
N THR A 13 0.69 23.18 -0.86
CA THR A 13 1.34 23.07 -2.16
C THR A 13 1.77 21.63 -2.42
N PRO A 14 1.38 21.00 -3.54
CA PRO A 14 1.80 19.65 -3.89
C PRO A 14 3.32 19.55 -4.08
N VAL A 15 3.93 18.47 -3.58
CA VAL A 15 5.37 18.19 -3.68
C VAL A 15 5.59 16.77 -4.25
N PRO A 16 6.17 16.63 -5.45
CA PRO A 16 6.52 17.70 -6.40
C PRO A 16 5.25 18.43 -6.90
N GLN A 17 5.40 19.63 -7.46
CA GLN A 17 4.28 20.40 -8.01
C GLN A 17 3.75 19.76 -9.31
N LYS A 18 2.99 18.68 -9.15
CA LYS A 18 2.36 17.88 -10.20
C LYS A 18 0.94 17.53 -9.78
N GLU A 19 0.06 17.30 -10.76
CA GLU A 19 -1.35 16.97 -10.53
C GLU A 19 -1.53 15.75 -9.62
N HIS A 20 -0.73 14.70 -9.84
CA HIS A 20 -0.84 13.43 -9.13
C HIS A 20 0.08 13.33 -7.90
N ALA A 21 0.51 14.46 -7.33
CA ALA A 21 1.40 14.42 -6.17
C ALA A 21 0.64 14.01 -4.90
N VAL A 22 1.23 13.05 -4.18
CA VAL A 22 0.69 12.47 -2.95
C VAL A 22 1.25 13.11 -1.68
N CYS A 23 2.11 14.11 -1.81
CA CYS A 23 2.64 14.88 -0.69
C CYS A 23 2.30 16.36 -0.88
N VAL A 24 2.11 17.04 0.24
CA VAL A 24 1.84 18.48 0.29
C VAL A 24 2.75 19.15 1.32
N SER A 25 3.02 20.44 1.13
CA SER A 25 3.81 21.20 2.08
C SER A 25 3.01 21.56 3.32
N LEU A 26 3.58 21.25 4.50
CA LEU A 26 3.20 21.78 5.80
C LEU A 26 4.40 22.61 6.30
N PRO A 27 4.50 23.90 5.93
CA PRO A 27 5.76 24.65 6.03
C PRO A 27 6.14 25.06 7.46
N THR A 28 5.19 25.10 8.39
CA THR A 28 5.43 25.47 9.79
C THR A 28 4.98 24.38 10.75
N PHE A 29 5.54 24.38 11.97
CA PHE A 29 5.10 23.45 13.01
C PHE A 29 3.62 23.67 13.40
N ASP A 30 3.14 24.91 13.36
CA ASP A 30 1.73 25.23 13.60
C ASP A 30 0.81 24.61 12.54
N ASP A 31 1.27 24.51 11.28
CA ASP A 31 0.53 23.81 10.23
C ASP A 31 0.46 22.30 10.49
N ILE A 32 1.54 21.70 11.02
CA ILE A 32 1.58 20.29 11.42
C ILE A 32 0.60 20.04 12.58
N VAL A 33 0.67 20.85 13.64
CA VAL A 33 -0.25 20.75 14.78
C VAL A 33 -1.68 20.95 14.32
N GLY A 34 -1.94 21.95 13.47
CA GLY A 34 -3.28 22.20 12.96
C GLY A 34 -3.81 21.10 12.03
N TYR A 35 -2.93 20.41 11.28
CA TYR A 35 -3.30 19.21 10.53
C TYR A 35 -3.70 18.07 11.48
N GLU A 36 -2.89 17.75 12.48
CA GLU A 36 -3.15 16.70 13.48
C GLU A 36 -4.41 16.97 14.31
N GLU A 37 -4.66 18.23 14.68
CA GLU A 37 -5.86 18.68 15.39
C GLU A 37 -7.09 18.87 14.47
N LYS A 38 -6.95 18.60 13.17
CA LYS A 38 -8.02 18.71 12.16
C LYS A 38 -8.64 20.12 12.08
N LYS A 39 -7.84 21.17 12.22
CA LYS A 39 -8.28 22.56 12.11
C LYS A 39 -8.86 22.85 10.71
N PRO A 40 -10.11 23.33 10.59
CA PRO A 40 -10.76 23.53 9.29
C PRO A 40 -9.99 24.45 8.33
N GLU A 41 -9.33 25.48 8.86
CA GLU A 41 -8.52 26.44 8.09
C GLU A 41 -7.24 25.84 7.50
N ILE A 42 -6.73 24.75 8.09
CA ILE A 42 -5.60 23.99 7.57
C ILE A 42 -6.10 22.98 6.53
N LEU A 43 -7.08 22.15 6.89
CA LEU A 43 -7.61 21.11 6.01
C LEU A 43 -8.14 21.65 4.68
N LYS A 44 -8.78 22.83 4.68
CA LYS A 44 -9.27 23.47 3.45
C LYS A 44 -8.18 23.82 2.43
N LYS A 45 -6.93 23.95 2.86
CA LYS A 45 -5.79 24.24 1.98
C LYS A 45 -5.14 22.96 1.42
N LEU A 46 -5.48 21.78 1.95
CA LEU A 46 -4.91 20.51 1.52
C LEU A 46 -5.76 19.93 0.38
N HIS A 47 -5.39 20.25 -0.85
CA HIS A 47 -6.10 19.79 -2.06
C HIS A 47 -5.66 18.40 -2.55
N SER A 48 -4.52 17.94 -2.06
CA SER A 48 -4.04 16.57 -2.23
C SER A 48 -3.42 16.10 -0.91
N GLY A 49 -3.12 14.82 -0.85
CA GLY A 49 -2.51 14.20 0.32
C GLY A 49 -2.15 12.77 0.02
N TYR A 50 -1.52 12.13 0.99
CA TYR A 50 -1.18 10.73 0.84
C TYR A 50 -2.49 9.94 0.68
N PRO A 51 -2.62 9.01 -0.30
CA PRO A 51 -3.89 8.34 -0.64
C PRO A 51 -4.59 7.67 0.54
N ARG A 52 -3.84 7.39 1.61
CA ARG A 52 -4.35 6.93 2.90
C ARG A 52 -5.33 7.90 3.57
N PHE A 53 -5.07 9.20 3.51
CA PHE A 53 -5.78 10.23 4.26
C PHE A 53 -6.76 11.00 3.39
N VAL A 54 -6.49 11.06 2.09
CA VAL A 54 -7.24 11.88 1.15
C VAL A 54 -7.50 11.09 -0.12
N ARG A 55 -8.78 10.92 -0.46
CA ARG A 55 -9.17 10.43 -1.78
C ARG A 55 -8.75 11.45 -2.83
N HIS A 56 -7.96 11.02 -3.81
CA HIS A 56 -7.42 11.92 -4.82
C HIS A 56 -8.51 12.60 -5.65
N ARG A 57 -8.34 13.90 -5.96
CA ARG A 57 -9.31 14.73 -6.68
C ARG A 57 -9.84 14.10 -7.97
N LYS A 58 -8.96 13.57 -8.84
CA LYS A 58 -9.38 12.87 -10.08
C LYS A 58 -10.33 11.69 -9.84
N VAL A 59 -10.17 10.96 -8.73
CA VAL A 59 -11.07 9.86 -8.36
C VAL A 59 -12.40 10.39 -7.79
N GLN A 60 -12.41 11.61 -7.24
CA GLN A 60 -13.64 12.32 -6.83
C GLN A 60 -14.38 12.88 -8.05
N GLU A 61 -13.69 13.55 -8.97
CA GLU A 61 -14.27 14.06 -10.23
C GLU A 61 -14.92 12.91 -11.04
N LEU A 62 -14.27 11.75 -11.10
CA LEU A 62 -14.84 10.56 -11.72
C LEU A 62 -16.08 10.05 -10.97
N ALA A 63 -16.08 10.09 -9.63
CA ALA A 63 -17.26 9.76 -8.85
C ALA A 63 -18.41 10.73 -9.14
N GLU A 64 -18.16 12.04 -9.14
CA GLU A 64 -19.16 13.07 -9.40
C GLU A 64 -19.79 12.96 -10.80
N PHE A 65 -19.01 12.57 -11.80
CA PHE A 65 -19.50 12.28 -13.14
C PHE A 65 -20.49 11.10 -13.13
N TRP A 66 -20.09 9.96 -12.55
CA TRP A 66 -20.92 8.75 -12.53
C TRP A 66 -22.10 8.85 -11.56
N ASN A 67 -22.01 9.67 -10.51
CA ASN A 67 -23.08 9.92 -9.55
C ASN A 67 -24.28 10.67 -10.16
N GLN A 68 -24.25 10.98 -11.45
CA GLN A 68 -25.37 11.59 -12.18
C GLN A 68 -26.16 10.55 -13.02
N THR A 69 -25.69 9.30 -13.10
CA THR A 69 -26.42 8.24 -13.82
C THR A 69 -27.51 7.61 -12.95
N HIS A 70 -28.59 7.11 -13.58
CA HIS A 70 -29.80 6.70 -12.86
C HIS A 70 -29.55 5.65 -11.76
N SER A 71 -28.69 4.66 -12.03
CA SER A 71 -28.37 3.56 -11.11
C SER A 71 -27.38 3.92 -10.01
N LEU A 72 -26.56 4.96 -10.19
CA LEU A 72 -25.51 5.40 -9.25
C LEU A 72 -25.84 6.70 -8.51
N LEU A 73 -26.96 7.35 -8.85
CA LEU A 73 -27.40 8.61 -8.26
C LEU A 73 -27.49 8.53 -6.73
N GLY A 74 -26.83 9.48 -6.05
CA GLY A 74 -26.84 9.65 -4.60
C GLY A 74 -25.99 8.64 -3.83
N LYS A 75 -25.15 7.84 -4.50
CA LYS A 75 -24.31 6.81 -3.88
C LYS A 75 -22.87 7.29 -3.68
N ASP A 76 -22.19 6.70 -2.71
CA ASP A 76 -20.73 6.80 -2.60
C ASP A 76 -20.11 5.77 -3.53
N LEU A 77 -19.26 6.24 -4.45
CA LEU A 77 -18.75 5.43 -5.56
C LEU A 77 -17.29 5.05 -5.33
N PHE A 78 -16.99 3.77 -5.55
CA PHE A 78 -15.65 3.20 -5.47
C PHE A 78 -15.28 2.58 -6.81
N PHE A 79 -14.00 2.64 -7.17
CA PHE A 79 -13.52 2.22 -8.49
C PHE A 79 -12.44 1.17 -8.36
N PHE A 80 -12.60 0.08 -9.09
CA PHE A 80 -11.66 -1.03 -9.17
C PHE A 80 -11.11 -1.15 -10.59
N PRO A 81 -9.79 -1.39 -10.78
CA PRO A 81 -9.21 -1.55 -12.10
C PRO A 81 -9.60 -2.86 -12.79
N ASN A 82 -10.16 -3.83 -12.05
CA ASN A 82 -10.65 -5.10 -12.60
C ASN A 82 -11.61 -5.80 -11.61
N ALA A 83 -12.38 -6.76 -12.11
CA ALA A 83 -13.35 -7.53 -11.31
C ALA A 83 -12.70 -8.40 -10.22
N ARG A 84 -11.45 -8.86 -10.39
CA ARG A 84 -10.78 -9.72 -9.40
C ARG A 84 -10.47 -8.98 -8.09
N ASP A 85 -10.14 -7.70 -8.18
CA ASP A 85 -9.95 -6.86 -6.99
C ASP A 85 -11.27 -6.60 -6.26
N TRP A 86 -12.38 -6.47 -7.00
CA TRP A 86 -13.71 -6.40 -6.40
C TRP A 86 -14.12 -7.72 -5.74
N ASP A 87 -13.92 -8.86 -6.41
CA ASP A 87 -14.20 -10.18 -5.83
C ASP A 87 -13.43 -10.38 -4.51
N PHE A 88 -12.19 -9.89 -4.46
CA PHE A 88 -11.39 -9.90 -3.25
C PHE A 88 -12.02 -9.01 -2.17
N ALA A 89 -12.38 -7.76 -2.50
CA ALA A 89 -13.02 -6.84 -1.58
C ALA A 89 -14.34 -7.37 -1.01
N GLN A 90 -15.17 -8.01 -1.84
CA GLN A 90 -16.45 -8.58 -1.45
C GLN A 90 -16.30 -9.82 -0.55
N LYS A 91 -15.25 -10.63 -0.76
CA LYS A 91 -14.96 -11.78 0.10
C LYS A 91 -14.44 -11.37 1.47
N THR A 92 -13.69 -10.26 1.56
CA THR A 92 -13.15 -9.75 2.83
C THR A 92 -14.13 -8.84 3.56
N ASN A 93 -15.00 -8.14 2.84
CA ASN A 93 -15.99 -7.24 3.42
C ASN A 93 -17.40 -7.78 3.17
N VAL A 94 -18.12 -8.11 4.25
CA VAL A 94 -19.56 -8.40 4.15
C VAL A 94 -20.31 -7.09 3.90
N LEU A 95 -20.57 -6.79 2.62
CA LEU A 95 -21.27 -5.61 2.15
C LEU A 95 -22.73 -5.95 1.79
N SER A 96 -23.65 -5.06 2.17
CA SER A 96 -25.08 -5.22 1.88
C SER A 96 -25.43 -4.51 0.58
N ASP A 97 -25.88 -5.28 -0.41
CA ASP A 97 -26.50 -4.82 -1.67
C ASP A 97 -25.72 -3.72 -2.44
N PRO A 98 -24.45 -3.97 -2.83
CA PRO A 98 -23.70 -3.03 -3.66
C PRO A 98 -24.33 -2.93 -5.05
N CYS A 99 -24.44 -1.71 -5.56
CA CYS A 99 -24.77 -1.49 -6.97
C CYS A 99 -23.49 -1.52 -7.79
N ILE A 100 -23.44 -2.42 -8.76
CA ILE A 100 -22.22 -2.67 -9.54
C ILE A 100 -22.50 -2.31 -11.00
N GLU A 101 -21.60 -1.53 -11.59
CA GLU A 101 -21.57 -1.28 -13.03
C GLU A 101 -20.19 -1.64 -13.56
N GLU A 102 -20.15 -2.54 -14.55
CA GLU A 102 -18.93 -2.85 -15.29
C GLU A 102 -18.81 -1.94 -16.50
N VAL A 103 -17.66 -1.27 -16.60
CA VAL A 103 -17.23 -0.51 -17.77
C VAL A 103 -16.01 -1.24 -18.33
N GLU A 104 -15.80 -1.22 -19.65
CA GLU A 104 -14.84 -2.09 -20.35
C GLU A 104 -13.48 -2.27 -19.63
N ASP A 105 -12.91 -1.20 -19.05
CA ASP A 105 -11.60 -1.21 -18.40
C ASP A 105 -11.61 -1.08 -16.86
N TYR A 106 -12.79 -0.95 -16.22
CA TYR A 106 -12.89 -0.77 -14.77
C TYR A 106 -14.29 -1.08 -14.23
N LEU A 107 -14.38 -1.32 -12.92
CA LEU A 107 -15.63 -1.64 -12.23
C LEU A 107 -16.00 -0.52 -11.24
N ILE A 108 -17.28 -0.11 -11.24
CA ILE A 108 -17.85 0.88 -10.35
C ILE A 108 -18.70 0.18 -9.30
N VAL A 109 -18.46 0.50 -8.02
CA VAL A 109 -19.27 0.03 -6.89
C VAL A 109 -19.90 1.23 -6.21
N GLY A 110 -21.22 1.30 -6.24
CA GLY A 110 -22.01 2.29 -5.52
C GLY A 110 -22.59 1.72 -4.23
N LEU A 111 -22.32 2.39 -3.11
CA LEU A 111 -22.88 2.09 -1.80
C LEU A 111 -23.73 3.26 -1.28
N PRO A 112 -24.65 3.04 -0.34
CA PRO A 112 -25.33 4.14 0.33
C PRO A 112 -24.33 5.06 1.03
N THR A 113 -24.48 6.36 0.81
CA THR A 113 -23.65 7.40 1.45
C THR A 113 -23.75 7.31 2.97
N ASP A 114 -22.62 7.58 3.66
CA ASP A 114 -22.50 7.50 5.13
C ASP A 114 -22.86 6.13 5.73
N SER A 115 -22.76 5.06 4.94
CA SER A 115 -22.97 3.70 5.43
C SER A 115 -21.71 3.08 6.01
N SER A 116 -21.88 2.16 6.95
CA SER A 116 -20.77 1.33 7.45
C SER A 116 -20.14 0.45 6.36
N GLY A 117 -20.84 0.21 5.26
CA GLY A 117 -20.29 -0.43 4.05
C GLY A 117 -19.27 0.49 3.37
N SER A 118 -19.62 1.76 3.16
CA SER A 118 -18.72 2.78 2.62
C SER A 118 -17.44 2.91 3.43
N ASP A 119 -17.57 3.04 4.76
CA ASP A 119 -16.41 3.20 5.63
C ASP A 119 -15.46 2.00 5.56
N ARG A 120 -16.02 0.79 5.54
CA ARG A 120 -15.23 -0.45 5.42
C ARG A 120 -14.56 -0.58 4.06
N LEU A 121 -15.28 -0.26 2.98
CA LEU A 121 -14.72 -0.35 1.62
C LEU A 121 -13.64 0.71 1.40
N SER A 122 -13.83 1.92 1.92
CA SER A 122 -12.83 2.99 1.91
C SER A 122 -11.54 2.55 2.62
N LYS A 123 -11.66 2.02 3.85
CA LYS A 123 -10.51 1.46 4.59
C LYS A 123 -9.86 0.29 3.86
N PHE A 124 -10.66 -0.60 3.28
CA PHE A 124 -10.14 -1.71 2.48
C PHE A 124 -9.28 -1.21 1.33
N LEU A 125 -9.75 -0.24 0.54
CA LEU A 125 -8.96 0.32 -0.56
C LEU A 125 -7.70 1.03 -0.07
N GLN A 126 -7.82 1.77 1.04
CA GLN A 126 -6.68 2.41 1.71
C GLN A 126 -5.59 1.39 2.06
N HIS A 127 -5.95 0.29 2.72
CA HIS A 127 -4.97 -0.67 3.24
C HIS A 127 -4.42 -1.59 2.15
N THR A 128 -5.25 -1.98 1.17
CA THR A 128 -4.87 -2.98 0.15
C THR A 128 -4.26 -2.38 -1.11
N GLY A 129 -4.50 -1.10 -1.38
CA GLY A 129 -4.08 -0.47 -2.63
C GLY A 129 -4.75 -1.03 -3.89
N CYS A 130 -5.87 -1.75 -3.77
CA CYS A 130 -6.63 -2.33 -4.89
C CYS A 130 -7.50 -1.30 -5.65
N GLY A 131 -7.52 -0.05 -5.22
CA GLY A 131 -8.32 1.01 -5.84
C GLY A 131 -7.72 1.54 -7.12
N LEU A 132 -8.56 2.21 -7.92
CA LEU A 132 -8.14 2.87 -9.13
C LEU A 132 -7.18 4.05 -8.84
N SER A 133 -6.07 4.13 -9.57
CA SER A 133 -5.07 5.20 -9.37
C SER A 133 -5.55 6.54 -9.92
N SER A 134 -5.00 7.65 -9.42
CA SER A 134 -5.35 8.99 -9.90
C SER A 134 -5.10 9.19 -11.40
N ARG A 135 -4.00 8.61 -11.92
CA ARG A 135 -3.65 8.62 -13.35
C ARG A 135 -4.62 7.80 -14.19
N HIS A 136 -5.09 6.66 -13.67
CA HIS A 136 -6.11 5.89 -14.35
C HIS A 136 -7.44 6.67 -14.37
N ALA A 137 -7.81 7.33 -13.27
CA ALA A 137 -9.04 8.13 -13.21
C ALA A 137 -8.99 9.30 -14.21
N GLU A 138 -7.84 9.96 -14.33
CA GLU A 138 -7.64 11.04 -15.30
C GLU A 138 -7.80 10.55 -16.76
N LYS A 139 -7.25 9.39 -17.11
CA LYS A 139 -7.44 8.79 -18.44
C LYS A 139 -8.90 8.49 -18.75
N ILE A 140 -9.65 7.97 -17.77
CA ILE A 140 -11.09 7.72 -17.94
C ILE A 140 -11.82 9.04 -18.15
N LEU A 141 -11.54 10.06 -17.33
CA LEU A 141 -12.14 11.38 -17.48
C LEU A 141 -11.81 12.04 -18.84
N GLU A 142 -10.60 11.86 -19.37
CA GLU A 142 -10.22 12.32 -20.70
C GLU A 142 -11.06 11.61 -21.78
N ALA A 143 -11.17 10.28 -21.73
CA ALA A 143 -11.96 9.50 -22.68
C ALA A 143 -13.45 9.88 -22.65
N LEU A 144 -13.96 10.31 -21.49
CA LEU A 144 -15.31 10.83 -21.29
C LEU A 144 -15.46 12.32 -21.69
N GLY A 145 -14.41 12.97 -22.19
CA GLY A 145 -14.40 14.38 -22.58
C GLY A 145 -14.54 15.36 -21.41
N GLN A 146 -14.27 14.93 -20.18
CA GLN A 146 -14.42 15.73 -18.95
C GLN A 146 -13.15 16.47 -18.55
N THR A 147 -11.98 16.05 -19.06
CA THR A 147 -10.70 16.67 -18.71
C THR A 147 -9.69 16.52 -19.86
N VAL A 148 -8.51 17.14 -19.68
CA VAL A 148 -7.35 16.97 -20.55
C VAL A 148 -6.21 16.45 -19.69
N LEU A 149 -5.40 15.52 -20.21
CA LEU A 149 -4.25 14.99 -19.50
C LEU A 149 -3.28 16.11 -19.09
N THR A 150 -2.92 16.13 -17.81
CA THR A 150 -2.04 17.15 -17.25
C THR A 150 -0.55 16.79 -17.32
N GLU A 151 -0.23 15.50 -17.40
CA GLU A 151 1.15 15.02 -17.50
C GLU A 151 1.56 14.74 -18.96
N SER A 152 2.73 15.23 -19.36
CA SER A 152 3.33 14.86 -20.64
C SER A 152 3.91 13.44 -20.57
N ILE A 153 3.35 12.53 -21.35
CA ILE A 153 3.84 11.16 -21.48
C ILE A 153 4.74 11.10 -22.71
N THR A 154 5.98 10.63 -22.52
CA THR A 154 6.83 10.25 -23.64
C THR A 154 6.63 8.76 -23.90
N PRO A 155 6.17 8.35 -25.10
CA PRO A 155 6.06 6.93 -25.42
C PRO A 155 7.40 6.22 -25.25
N ASN A 156 7.43 5.21 -24.40
CA ASN A 156 8.59 4.36 -24.18
C ASN A 156 8.12 2.91 -24.10
N VAL A 157 8.44 2.13 -25.14
CA VAL A 157 8.04 0.72 -25.23
C VAL A 157 8.81 -0.17 -24.25
N ASP A 158 9.97 0.30 -23.76
CA ASP A 158 10.84 -0.41 -22.83
C ASP A 158 10.73 0.14 -21.39
N ALA A 159 9.75 0.99 -21.09
CA ALA A 159 9.63 1.68 -19.81
C ALA A 159 9.66 0.73 -18.60
N GLU A 160 8.90 -0.36 -18.66
CA GLU A 160 8.87 -1.35 -17.58
C GLU A 160 10.25 -1.98 -17.36
N LYS A 161 10.93 -2.35 -18.44
CA LYS A 161 12.27 -2.96 -18.39
C LYS A 161 13.30 -2.00 -17.81
N GLU A 162 13.27 -0.73 -18.22
CA GLU A 162 14.15 0.30 -17.67
C GLU A 162 13.92 0.51 -16.17
N ILE A 163 12.66 0.57 -15.73
CA ILE A 163 12.31 0.71 -14.31
C ILE A 163 12.81 -0.50 -13.51
N LYS A 164 12.52 -1.72 -13.98
CA LYS A 164 12.97 -2.96 -13.31
C LYS A 164 14.48 -3.06 -13.22
N LYS A 165 15.20 -2.64 -14.27
CA LYS A 165 16.66 -2.57 -14.25
C LYS A 165 17.19 -1.61 -13.17
N ILE A 166 16.63 -0.40 -13.09
CA ILE A 166 17.05 0.59 -12.08
C ILE A 166 16.76 0.09 -10.66
N ILE A 167 15.59 -0.50 -10.45
CA ILE A 167 15.19 -1.04 -9.13
C ILE A 167 16.11 -2.21 -8.74
N SER A 168 16.32 -3.19 -9.62
CA SER A 168 17.20 -4.34 -9.35
C SER A 168 18.63 -3.91 -9.01
N GLU A 169 19.20 -2.95 -9.75
CA GLU A 169 20.51 -2.36 -9.43
C GLU A 169 20.55 -1.71 -8.05
N ALA A 170 19.46 -1.07 -7.61
CA ALA A 170 19.34 -0.52 -6.26
C ALA A 170 19.25 -1.61 -5.18
N HIS A 171 18.73 -2.79 -5.50
CA HIS A 171 18.65 -3.92 -4.58
C HIS A 171 19.95 -4.72 -4.44
N GLY A 172 20.88 -4.56 -5.38
CA GLY A 172 22.23 -5.13 -5.33
C GLY A 172 22.58 -5.99 -6.55
N PRO A 173 23.86 -6.37 -6.69
CA PRO A 173 24.38 -7.00 -7.92
C PRO A 173 23.83 -8.40 -8.22
N ASN A 174 23.21 -9.05 -7.23
CA ASN A 174 22.66 -10.40 -7.36
C ASN A 174 21.17 -10.40 -7.75
N ILE A 175 20.55 -9.23 -7.84
CA ILE A 175 19.14 -9.07 -8.20
C ILE A 175 19.07 -8.65 -9.66
N LYS A 176 18.23 -9.33 -10.45
CA LYS A 176 18.02 -9.04 -11.86
C LYS A 176 16.69 -8.35 -12.08
N ASP A 177 16.50 -7.81 -13.29
CA ASP A 177 15.23 -7.21 -13.71
C ASP A 177 14.07 -8.23 -13.73
N GLU A 178 14.36 -9.50 -14.03
CA GLU A 178 13.39 -10.61 -13.97
C GLU A 178 12.89 -10.92 -12.55
N ASP A 179 13.66 -10.56 -11.51
CA ASP A 179 13.29 -10.75 -10.10
C ASP A 179 12.38 -9.64 -9.57
N VAL A 180 12.16 -8.57 -10.35
CA VAL A 180 11.38 -7.39 -9.93
C VAL A 180 9.95 -7.45 -10.47
N MET A 181 8.97 -7.34 -9.57
CA MET A 181 7.56 -7.16 -9.92
C MET A 181 7.13 -5.72 -9.60
N ILE A 182 6.37 -5.09 -10.51
CA ILE A 182 5.80 -3.76 -10.31
C ILE A 182 4.32 -3.90 -10.02
N THR A 183 3.84 -3.17 -9.01
CA THR A 183 2.44 -3.13 -8.60
C THR A 183 1.92 -1.69 -8.66
N ALA A 184 0.61 -1.51 -8.40
CA ALA A 184 0.00 -0.19 -8.40
C ALA A 184 0.48 0.72 -7.25
N SER A 185 0.93 0.13 -6.13
CA SER A 185 1.43 0.83 -4.94
C SER A 185 2.18 -0.13 -4.01
N GLY A 186 2.91 0.40 -3.02
CA GLY A 186 3.54 -0.41 -1.97
C GLY A 186 2.52 -1.24 -1.16
N ALA A 187 1.36 -0.66 -0.85
CA ALA A 187 0.25 -1.38 -0.20
C ALA A 187 -0.25 -2.57 -1.05
N ASN A 188 -0.38 -2.36 -2.37
CA ASN A 188 -0.76 -3.43 -3.30
C ASN A 188 0.34 -4.49 -3.48
N ALA A 189 1.62 -4.10 -3.43
CA ALA A 189 2.74 -5.05 -3.42
C ALA A 189 2.66 -5.98 -2.20
N PHE A 190 2.56 -5.40 -1.00
CA PHE A 190 2.44 -6.17 0.23
C PHE A 190 1.21 -7.08 0.23
N THR A 191 0.04 -6.54 -0.13
CA THR A 191 -1.21 -7.31 -0.16
C THR A 191 -1.13 -8.50 -1.11
N SER A 192 -0.58 -8.31 -2.31
CA SER A 192 -0.45 -9.37 -3.31
C SER A 192 0.51 -10.47 -2.85
N VAL A 193 1.64 -10.09 -2.26
CA VAL A 193 2.62 -11.03 -1.69
C VAL A 193 2.02 -11.78 -0.51
N PHE A 194 1.38 -11.08 0.43
CA PHE A 194 0.85 -11.71 1.63
C PHE A 194 -0.31 -12.67 1.34
N ARG A 195 -1.18 -12.34 0.38
CA ARG A 195 -2.22 -13.28 -0.11
C ARG A 195 -1.62 -14.57 -0.66
N SER A 196 -0.59 -14.45 -1.51
CA SER A 196 0.11 -15.60 -2.07
C SER A 196 0.81 -16.41 -0.97
N ALA A 197 1.39 -15.72 0.01
CA ALA A 197 2.06 -16.34 1.13
C ALA A 197 1.10 -17.11 2.05
N LEU A 198 -0.13 -16.62 2.23
CA LEU A 198 -1.19 -17.34 2.96
C LEU A 198 -1.66 -18.59 2.21
N GLU A 199 -1.72 -18.57 0.89
CA GLU A 199 -2.02 -19.78 0.10
C GLU A 199 -0.90 -20.83 0.26
N LEU A 200 0.36 -20.40 0.21
CA LEU A 200 1.51 -21.26 0.48
C LEU A 200 1.48 -21.82 1.90
N SER A 201 1.12 -21.01 2.90
CA SER A 201 1.08 -21.46 4.29
C SER A 201 0.00 -22.52 4.51
N ARG A 202 -1.18 -22.39 3.89
CA ARG A 202 -2.24 -23.40 3.90
C ARG A 202 -1.78 -24.73 3.30
N ASN A 203 -1.05 -24.69 2.18
CA ASN A 203 -0.50 -25.89 1.55
C ASN A 203 0.54 -26.60 2.43
N LYS A 204 1.21 -25.86 3.32
CA LYS A 204 2.18 -26.38 4.29
C LYS A 204 1.59 -26.68 5.67
N ASP A 205 0.27 -26.52 5.86
CA ASP A 205 -0.43 -26.63 7.15
C ASP A 205 0.19 -25.74 8.27
N LYS A 206 0.63 -24.54 7.87
CA LYS A 206 1.25 -23.54 8.74
C LYS A 206 0.34 -22.33 8.88
N GLN A 207 0.24 -21.85 10.12
CA GLN A 207 -0.82 -20.93 10.53
C GLN A 207 -0.31 -19.79 11.43
N ILE A 208 0.94 -19.84 11.90
CA ILE A 208 1.52 -18.79 12.74
C ILE A 208 2.34 -17.82 11.88
N TRP A 209 1.99 -16.54 11.92
CA TRP A 209 2.79 -15.46 11.36
C TRP A 209 3.45 -14.67 12.48
N ILE A 210 4.70 -14.26 12.29
CA ILE A 210 5.40 -13.39 13.24
C ILE A 210 5.51 -12.01 12.62
N ARG A 211 5.10 -10.98 13.37
CA ARG A 211 5.28 -9.58 13.01
C ARG A 211 6.36 -8.98 13.91
N ILE A 212 7.49 -8.57 13.31
CA ILE A 212 8.61 -7.98 14.05
C ILE A 212 8.68 -6.49 13.77
N GLY A 213 8.48 -5.70 14.82
CA GLY A 213 8.42 -4.25 14.81
C GLY A 213 7.01 -3.70 14.71
N TRP A 214 6.88 -2.43 15.06
CA TRP A 214 5.72 -1.64 14.70
C TRP A 214 5.83 -1.31 13.21
N LEU A 215 5.22 -2.15 12.38
CA LEU A 215 5.19 -1.95 10.93
C LEU A 215 4.29 -0.76 10.58
N TYR A 216 4.42 -0.29 9.36
CA TYR A 216 3.51 0.65 8.75
C TYR A 216 2.06 0.16 8.92
N LEU A 217 1.16 1.06 9.36
CA LEU A 217 -0.18 0.67 9.81
C LEU A 217 -0.95 -0.14 8.77
N ASP A 218 -0.91 0.28 7.49
CA ASP A 218 -1.68 -0.41 6.46
C ASP A 218 -1.19 -1.86 6.26
N THR A 219 0.11 -2.13 6.46
CA THR A 219 0.70 -3.48 6.49
C THR A 219 0.12 -4.30 7.65
N ILE A 220 0.00 -3.71 8.84
CA ILE A 220 -0.62 -4.34 10.01
C ILE A 220 -2.08 -4.69 9.73
N GLU A 221 -2.85 -3.73 9.21
CA GLU A 221 -4.28 -3.91 8.92
C GLU A 221 -4.50 -5.00 7.86
N VAL A 222 -3.67 -5.07 6.81
CA VAL A 222 -3.74 -6.15 5.81
C VAL A 222 -3.42 -7.51 6.44
N MET A 223 -2.40 -7.60 7.31
CA MET A 223 -2.09 -8.85 8.00
C MET A 223 -3.27 -9.30 8.86
N ASN A 224 -3.86 -8.41 9.66
CA ASN A 224 -5.00 -8.71 10.52
C ASN A 224 -6.22 -9.15 9.70
N LEU A 225 -6.54 -8.39 8.64
CA LEU A 225 -7.66 -8.68 7.73
C LEU A 225 -7.56 -10.07 7.10
N LEU A 226 -6.36 -10.50 6.71
CA LEU A 226 -6.18 -11.69 5.89
C LEU A 226 -5.76 -12.94 6.68
N CYS A 227 -5.18 -12.79 7.87
CA CYS A 227 -4.86 -13.93 8.74
C CYS A 227 -6.10 -14.52 9.41
N GLU A 228 -7.10 -13.72 9.75
CA GLU A 228 -8.32 -14.23 10.38
C GLU A 228 -9.20 -15.04 9.40
N PRO A 229 -9.92 -16.07 9.87
CA PRO A 229 -9.94 -16.61 11.24
C PRO A 229 -8.95 -17.76 11.47
N GLN A 230 -8.15 -18.14 10.47
CA GLN A 230 -7.40 -19.42 10.47
C GLN A 230 -5.95 -19.30 10.96
N GLY A 231 -5.39 -18.09 10.95
CA GLY A 231 -4.02 -17.81 11.35
C GLY A 231 -3.92 -17.13 12.71
N LYS A 232 -2.74 -17.25 13.32
CA LYS A 232 -2.35 -16.53 14.53
C LYS A 232 -1.19 -15.60 14.20
N ILE A 233 -1.25 -14.35 14.68
CA ILE A 233 -0.12 -13.42 14.62
C ILE A 233 0.55 -13.37 15.99
N ILE A 234 1.86 -13.60 16.03
CA ILE A 234 2.72 -13.32 17.19
C ILE A 234 3.42 -11.99 16.92
N GLU A 235 3.27 -11.04 17.83
CA GLU A 235 3.81 -9.70 17.69
C GLU A 235 5.02 -9.54 18.58
N LEU A 236 6.13 -9.08 18.01
CA LEU A 236 7.32 -8.64 18.72
C LEU A 236 7.49 -7.16 18.35
N LEU A 237 7.18 -6.23 19.24
CA LEU A 237 7.03 -4.80 18.94
C LEU A 237 8.24 -3.97 19.36
N THR A 238 8.98 -4.39 20.39
CA THR A 238 10.16 -3.67 20.90
C THR A 238 11.47 -4.41 20.61
N PRO A 239 12.62 -3.72 20.57
CA PRO A 239 13.92 -4.36 20.40
C PRO A 239 14.18 -5.50 21.41
N GLU A 240 13.74 -5.35 22.66
CA GLU A 240 13.87 -6.38 23.69
C GLU A 240 13.03 -7.62 23.35
N GLU A 241 11.84 -7.44 22.79
CA GLU A 241 10.99 -8.55 22.34
C GLU A 241 11.57 -9.25 21.12
N PHE A 242 12.28 -8.55 20.23
CA PHE A 242 12.91 -9.15 19.06
C PHE A 242 13.92 -10.25 19.47
N GLU A 243 14.59 -10.09 20.61
CA GLU A 243 15.54 -11.07 21.14
C GLU A 243 14.88 -12.39 21.57
N THR A 244 13.55 -12.40 21.78
CA THR A 244 12.79 -13.61 22.12
C THR A 244 12.49 -14.52 20.91
N ILE A 245 12.86 -14.10 19.69
CA ILE A 245 12.49 -14.81 18.47
C ILE A 245 12.95 -16.27 18.43
N GLU A 246 14.11 -16.59 18.99
CA GLU A 246 14.58 -17.98 19.11
C GLU A 246 13.62 -18.82 19.94
N THR A 247 13.20 -18.32 21.10
CA THR A 247 12.22 -19.00 21.96
C THR A 247 10.88 -19.21 21.25
N VAL A 248 10.44 -18.22 20.45
CA VAL A 248 9.22 -18.35 19.64
C VAL A 248 9.36 -19.48 18.61
N PHE A 249 10.50 -19.56 17.90
CA PHE A 249 10.77 -20.63 16.95
C PHE A 249 10.98 -21.99 17.61
N GLU A 250 11.59 -22.06 18.79
CA GLU A 250 11.69 -23.30 19.58
C GLU A 250 10.31 -23.84 19.97
N GLN A 251 9.39 -22.96 20.35
CA GLN A 251 8.05 -23.33 20.78
C GLN A 251 7.12 -23.67 19.60
N TYR A 252 7.21 -22.93 18.50
CA TYR A 252 6.21 -22.96 17.43
C TYR A 252 6.77 -23.28 16.04
N GLY A 253 8.06 -23.61 15.90
CA GLY A 253 8.80 -23.70 14.64
C GLY A 253 8.08 -24.42 13.49
N SER A 254 7.49 -25.59 13.74
CA SER A 254 6.77 -26.35 12.71
C SER A 254 5.47 -25.71 12.23
N GLN A 255 4.88 -24.80 13.02
CA GLN A 255 3.62 -24.11 12.74
C GLN A 255 3.83 -22.70 12.16
N ILE A 256 5.05 -22.17 12.21
CA ILE A 256 5.38 -20.83 11.70
C ILE A 256 5.39 -20.84 10.17
N ALA A 257 4.45 -20.11 9.60
CA ALA A 257 4.28 -19.83 8.17
C ALA A 257 5.32 -18.84 7.67
N GLY A 258 5.57 -17.78 8.42
CA GLY A 258 6.53 -16.76 8.03
C GLY A 258 6.66 -15.61 9.02
N VAL A 259 7.60 -14.74 8.70
CA VAL A 259 7.97 -13.54 9.44
C VAL A 259 7.81 -12.34 8.49
N VAL A 260 7.18 -11.28 8.98
CA VAL A 260 7.10 -9.99 8.30
C VAL A 260 7.79 -8.94 9.15
N THR A 261 8.69 -8.17 8.55
CA THR A 261 9.41 -7.09 9.23
C THR A 261 9.76 -5.93 8.30
N GLU A 262 9.92 -4.75 8.86
CA GLU A 262 10.51 -3.59 8.20
C GLU A 262 11.94 -3.38 8.68
N PHE A 263 12.80 -2.83 7.82
CA PHE A 263 14.19 -2.59 8.14
C PHE A 263 14.71 -1.24 7.62
N PRO A 264 14.76 -0.20 8.46
CA PRO A 264 14.18 -0.11 9.80
C PRO A 264 12.65 0.14 9.76
N SER A 265 11.96 -0.05 10.88
CA SER A 265 10.50 0.12 10.97
C SER A 265 10.03 1.57 10.98
N ASN A 266 8.85 1.83 10.43
CA ASN A 266 8.20 3.15 10.44
C ASN A 266 7.15 3.24 11.57
N PRO A 267 7.21 4.23 12.49
CA PRO A 267 8.12 5.38 12.53
C PRO A 267 9.29 5.23 13.51
N LEU A 268 9.38 4.10 14.23
CA LEU A 268 10.27 3.94 15.38
C LEU A 268 11.75 3.72 15.02
N MET A 269 12.03 3.44 13.74
CA MET A 269 13.36 3.16 13.21
C MET A 269 14.07 1.98 13.90
N HIS A 270 13.29 1.03 14.43
CA HIS A 270 13.83 -0.19 15.01
C HIS A 270 14.24 -1.19 13.92
N SER A 271 15.20 -2.05 14.23
CA SER A 271 15.72 -3.05 13.31
C SER A 271 15.97 -4.34 14.08
N CYS A 272 15.50 -5.46 13.54
CA CYS A 272 15.81 -6.78 14.11
C CYS A 272 17.11 -7.34 13.53
N ASN A 273 17.69 -8.35 14.17
CA ASN A 273 18.82 -9.07 13.61
C ASN A 273 18.37 -9.96 12.43
N LEU A 274 18.36 -9.41 11.21
CA LEU A 274 17.88 -10.12 10.01
C LEU A 274 18.66 -11.40 9.70
N GLU A 275 19.94 -11.48 10.04
CA GLU A 275 20.75 -12.70 9.86
C GLU A 275 20.21 -13.84 10.71
N LYS A 276 19.96 -13.54 11.99
CA LYS A 276 19.35 -14.49 12.95
C LYS A 276 17.95 -14.89 12.51
N VAL A 277 17.13 -13.93 12.08
CA VAL A 277 15.77 -14.23 11.56
C VAL A 277 15.84 -15.13 10.34
N ARG A 278 16.74 -14.85 9.38
CA ARG A 278 16.93 -15.67 8.17
C ARG A 278 17.33 -17.10 8.48
N GLU A 279 18.25 -17.29 9.43
CA GLU A 279 18.68 -18.62 9.84
C GLU A 279 17.50 -19.44 10.39
N LEU A 280 16.70 -18.82 11.27
CA LEU A 280 15.52 -19.44 11.86
C LEU A 280 14.46 -19.77 10.81
N THR A 281 14.16 -18.84 9.90
CA THR A 281 13.16 -19.08 8.85
C THR A 281 13.60 -20.18 7.89
N ASN A 282 14.90 -20.25 7.53
CA ASN A 282 15.45 -21.35 6.74
C ASN A 282 15.30 -22.70 7.44
N ARG A 283 15.69 -22.77 8.72
CA ARG A 283 15.66 -24.03 9.51
C ARG A 283 14.25 -24.60 9.62
N HIS A 284 13.25 -23.73 9.67
CA HIS A 284 11.86 -24.12 9.89
C HIS A 284 11.01 -24.06 8.61
N ASP A 285 11.58 -23.83 7.43
CA ASP A 285 10.84 -23.69 6.16
C ASP A 285 9.72 -22.62 6.23
N ALA A 286 10.02 -21.49 6.86
CA ALA A 286 9.14 -20.34 7.00
C ALA A 286 9.55 -19.23 6.02
N LEU A 287 8.58 -18.43 5.55
CA LEU A 287 8.84 -17.31 4.66
C LEU A 287 9.40 -16.10 5.44
N LEU A 288 10.31 -15.33 4.86
CA LEU A 288 10.75 -14.04 5.38
C LEU A 288 10.42 -12.92 4.38
N ILE A 289 9.49 -12.05 4.76
CA ILE A 289 9.13 -10.84 4.01
C ILE A 289 9.76 -9.63 4.70
N VAL A 290 10.58 -8.87 3.96
CA VAL A 290 11.30 -7.69 4.49
C VAL A 290 10.93 -6.45 3.70
N ASP A 291 10.66 -5.35 4.39
CA ASP A 291 10.39 -4.05 3.77
C ASP A 291 11.45 -2.99 4.18
N PRO A 292 12.41 -2.65 3.29
CA PRO A 292 13.43 -1.63 3.54
C PRO A 292 13.02 -0.21 3.11
N THR A 293 11.74 0.07 2.88
CA THR A 293 11.26 1.34 2.30
C THR A 293 11.84 2.56 3.02
N MET A 294 11.91 2.55 4.36
CA MET A 294 12.42 3.67 5.15
C MET A 294 13.89 4.00 4.91
N ALA A 295 14.73 2.99 4.63
CA ALA A 295 16.15 3.18 4.40
C ALA A 295 16.54 3.17 2.91
N SER A 296 15.60 2.83 2.01
CA SER A 296 15.86 2.38 0.64
C SER A 296 16.60 1.04 0.59
N PRO A 297 16.25 0.13 -0.33
CA PRO A 297 16.97 -1.14 -0.52
C PRO A 297 18.47 -0.93 -0.78
N LYS A 298 18.87 0.19 -1.39
CA LYS A 298 20.26 0.51 -1.69
C LYS A 298 21.11 0.77 -0.46
N ASN A 299 20.54 1.37 0.59
CA ASN A 299 21.29 1.61 1.82
C ASN A 299 21.11 0.47 2.82
N ALA A 300 19.93 -0.17 2.84
CA ALA A 300 19.61 -1.24 3.77
C ALA A 300 20.33 -2.55 3.43
N ASN A 301 20.55 -2.83 2.14
CA ASN A 301 21.20 -4.05 1.62
C ASN A 301 20.57 -5.35 2.18
N VAL A 302 19.24 -5.39 2.27
CA VAL A 302 18.51 -6.52 2.87
C VAL A 302 18.07 -7.60 1.88
N SER A 303 18.29 -7.38 0.59
CA SER A 303 17.81 -8.26 -0.50
C SER A 303 18.31 -9.70 -0.39
N GLY A 304 19.48 -9.92 0.23
CA GLY A 304 20.03 -11.27 0.45
C GLY A 304 19.43 -12.02 1.65
N TYR A 305 18.61 -11.36 2.47
CA TYR A 305 18.00 -11.97 3.65
C TYR A 305 16.53 -12.32 3.41
N GLY A 306 15.74 -11.50 2.71
CA GLY A 306 14.34 -11.80 2.43
C GLY A 306 14.14 -12.91 1.41
N ASP A 307 13.06 -13.71 1.56
CA ASP A 307 12.52 -14.49 0.43
C ASP A 307 11.79 -13.57 -0.54
N VAL A 308 11.14 -12.52 -0.01
CA VAL A 308 10.51 -11.45 -0.77
C VAL A 308 10.85 -10.11 -0.11
N VAL A 309 11.22 -9.12 -0.92
CA VAL A 309 11.44 -7.76 -0.46
C VAL A 309 10.37 -6.83 -1.03
N ILE A 310 9.68 -6.10 -0.16
CA ILE A 310 8.66 -5.12 -0.53
C ILE A 310 9.27 -3.74 -0.50
N ASN A 311 8.98 -2.91 -1.50
CA ASN A 311 9.38 -1.50 -1.45
C ASN A 311 8.24 -0.60 -1.97
N SER A 312 7.85 0.40 -1.19
CA SER A 312 7.04 1.52 -1.66
C SER A 312 7.94 2.54 -2.34
N LEU A 313 7.77 2.72 -3.65
CA LEU A 313 8.52 3.64 -4.51
C LEU A 313 8.17 5.11 -4.30
#